data_AF-A0A1I4BEZ4-F1
#
_entry.id   AF-A0A1I4BEZ4-F1
#
_cell.length_a   1.000
_cell.length_b   1.000
_cell.length_c   1.000
_cell.angle_alpha   90.00
_cell.angle_beta   90.00
_cell.angle_gamma   90.00
#
_symmetry.space_group_name_H-M   'P 1'
#
loop_
_entity.id
_entity.type
_entity.pdbx_description
1 polymer ?
#
loop_
_entity_poly.entity_id
_entity_poly.type
_entity_poly.pdbx_seq_one_letter_code
_entity_poly.pdbx_strand_id
1 'polypeptide(L)'
;MRRLAALVVALPAAAQAPGWEASVLSLAPALRACLEGQAGAMVVDAWALDGARVTARLLLPGGARQDCVAAGAVESRAPAGMARPGEGLRAFMLERRCVDAWRVTDPDGRELGWLAYPECG
;
A
#
# COMPACT_ATOMS: atom_id res chain seq x y z
N MET A 1 -16.76 -34.55 -37.87
CA MET A 1 -15.59 -34.24 -37.02
C MET A 1 -15.64 -32.76 -36.66
N ARG A 2 -16.04 -32.40 -35.43
CA ARG A 2 -16.28 -31.00 -35.03
C ARG A 2 -15.23 -30.62 -33.97
N ARG A 3 -14.19 -29.91 -34.38
CA ARG A 3 -13.16 -29.38 -33.46
C ARG A 3 -13.74 -28.12 -32.79
N LEU A 4 -14.13 -28.24 -31.53
CA LEU A 4 -14.43 -27.11 -30.66
C LEU A 4 -13.12 -26.45 -30.26
N ALA A 5 -12.84 -25.27 -30.82
CA ALA A 5 -11.75 -24.42 -30.38
C ALA A 5 -12.14 -23.79 -29.04
N ALA A 6 -11.44 -24.17 -27.97
CA ALA A 6 -11.57 -23.54 -26.67
C ALA A 6 -10.90 -22.16 -26.71
N LEU A 7 -11.72 -21.10 -26.65
CA LEU A 7 -11.24 -19.73 -26.44
C LEU A 7 -10.84 -19.60 -24.97
N VAL A 8 -9.54 -19.58 -24.69
CA VAL A 8 -9.02 -19.22 -23.36
C VAL A 8 -9.04 -17.69 -23.28
N VAL A 9 -10.05 -17.15 -22.60
CA VAL A 9 -10.10 -15.72 -22.25
C VAL A 9 -9.08 -15.49 -21.13
N ALA A 10 -7.92 -14.95 -21.48
CA ALA A 10 -6.96 -14.45 -20.51
C ALA A 10 -7.55 -13.21 -19.83
N LEU A 11 -8.13 -13.40 -18.65
CA LEU A 11 -8.53 -12.28 -17.80
C LEU A 11 -7.26 -11.54 -17.33
N PRO A 12 -7.21 -10.19 -17.39
CA PRO A 12 -6.06 -9.45 -16.89
C PRO A 12 -5.95 -9.67 -15.38
N ALA A 13 -4.72 -9.85 -14.89
CA ALA A 13 -4.39 -10.03 -13.48
C ALA A 13 -4.74 -8.82 -12.57
N ALA A 14 -5.42 -7.81 -13.09
CA ALA A 14 -5.89 -6.63 -12.35
C ALA A 14 -7.07 -6.93 -11.39
N ALA A 15 -7.47 -8.19 -11.23
CA ALA A 15 -8.60 -8.59 -10.39
C ALA A 15 -8.23 -9.02 -8.95
N GLN A 16 -7.00 -8.84 -8.49
CA GLN A 16 -6.50 -9.47 -7.25
C GLN A 16 -6.33 -8.50 -6.06
N ALA A 17 -7.43 -7.86 -5.64
CA ALA A 17 -8.01 -7.92 -4.29
C ALA A 17 -8.91 -6.69 -4.11
N PRO A 18 -10.23 -6.80 -4.35
CA PRO A 18 -11.12 -5.66 -4.18
C PRO A 18 -11.16 -5.26 -2.71
N GLY A 19 -10.57 -4.12 -2.36
CA GLY A 19 -10.80 -3.46 -1.07
C GLY A 19 -9.69 -2.51 -0.64
N TRP A 20 -8.42 -2.91 -0.80
CA TRP A 20 -7.29 -2.12 -0.32
C TRP A 20 -7.16 -0.80 -1.06
N GLU A 21 -7.46 -0.79 -2.35
CA GLU A 21 -7.45 0.37 -3.23
C GLU A 21 -8.46 1.45 -2.84
N ALA A 22 -9.66 1.04 -2.42
CA ALA A 22 -10.69 1.98 -1.98
C ALA A 22 -10.32 2.58 -0.61
N SER A 23 -9.78 1.75 0.29
CA SER A 23 -9.34 2.20 1.61
C SER A 23 -8.08 3.08 1.52
N VAL A 24 -7.11 2.75 0.66
CA VAL A 24 -5.85 3.51 0.59
C VAL A 24 -6.08 4.97 0.24
N LEU A 25 -7.08 5.30 -0.58
CA LEU A 25 -7.38 6.69 -0.93
C LEU A 25 -7.73 7.52 0.30
N SER A 26 -8.58 6.99 1.18
CA SER A 26 -8.92 7.67 2.44
C SER A 26 -7.75 7.77 3.42
N LEU A 27 -6.81 6.82 3.38
CA LEU A 27 -5.67 6.76 4.29
C LEU A 27 -4.43 7.50 3.76
N ALA A 28 -4.35 7.71 2.45
CA ALA A 28 -3.14 8.13 1.74
C ALA A 28 -2.48 9.39 2.30
N PRO A 29 -3.19 10.45 2.73
CA PRO A 29 -2.54 11.60 3.38
C PRO A 29 -1.72 11.21 4.62
N ALA A 30 -2.27 10.37 5.50
CA ALA A 30 -1.57 9.89 6.69
C ALA A 30 -0.42 8.93 6.33
N LEU A 31 -0.62 8.05 5.35
CA LEU A 31 0.44 7.15 4.86
C LEU A 31 1.62 7.94 4.30
N ARG A 32 1.35 8.98 3.50
CA ARG A 32 2.37 9.88 2.97
C ARG A 32 3.15 10.57 4.08
N ALA A 33 2.46 11.14 5.06
CA ALA A 33 3.10 11.77 6.22
C ALA A 33 4.03 10.80 6.97
N CYS A 34 3.62 9.54 7.11
CA CYS A 34 4.44 8.50 7.75
C CYS A 34 5.68 8.10 6.92
N LEU A 35 5.61 8.17 5.59
CA LEU A 35 6.74 7.84 4.69
C LEU A 35 7.65 9.03 4.38
N GLU A 36 7.19 10.26 4.59
CA GLU A 36 8.00 11.45 4.35
C GLU A 36 9.28 11.44 5.19
N GLY A 37 10.43 11.60 4.53
CA GLY A 37 11.75 11.47 5.15
C GLY A 37 12.21 10.05 5.49
N GLN A 38 11.42 9.01 5.22
CA GLN A 38 11.77 7.60 5.42
C GLN A 38 12.17 6.94 4.09
N ALA A 39 13.33 7.34 3.55
CA ALA A 39 13.81 6.84 2.26
C ALA A 39 13.86 5.30 2.23
N GLY A 40 13.34 4.70 1.15
CA GLY A 40 13.31 3.24 0.98
C GLY A 40 12.24 2.51 1.81
N ALA A 41 11.62 3.15 2.80
CA ALA A 41 10.54 2.54 3.56
C ALA A 41 9.27 2.37 2.73
N MET A 42 8.36 1.52 3.24
CA MET A 42 7.06 1.26 2.64
C MET A 42 6.04 0.95 3.74
N VAL A 43 4.76 1.24 3.51
CA VAL A 43 3.67 0.86 4.42
C VAL A 43 3.14 -0.49 4.01
N VAL A 44 3.23 -1.49 4.89
CA VAL A 44 2.84 -2.90 4.63
C VAL A 44 1.52 -3.30 5.29
N ASP A 45 0.97 -2.46 6.16
CA ASP A 45 -0.38 -2.56 6.72
C ASP A 45 -0.81 -1.18 7.24
N ALA A 46 -2.11 -0.92 7.32
CA ALA A 46 -2.67 0.33 7.83
C ALA A 46 -4.11 0.16 8.28
N TRP A 47 -4.48 0.82 9.37
CA TRP A 47 -5.85 0.85 9.87
C TRP A 47 -6.18 2.19 10.50
N ALA A 48 -7.44 2.60 10.37
CA ALA A 48 -7.95 3.78 11.05
C ALA A 48 -8.02 3.51 12.56
N LEU A 49 -7.55 4.47 13.36
CA LEU A 49 -7.83 4.53 14.79
C LEU A 49 -9.16 5.24 15.05
N ASP A 50 -9.44 6.27 14.26
CA ASP A 50 -10.69 7.03 14.24
C ASP A 50 -10.87 7.72 12.87
N GLY A 51 -11.79 8.69 12.77
CA GLY A 51 -12.11 9.36 11.51
C GLY A 51 -10.98 10.19 10.89
N ALA A 52 -9.92 10.50 11.63
CA ALA A 52 -8.79 11.28 11.12
C ALA A 52 -7.44 10.59 11.29
N ARG A 53 -7.26 9.78 12.34
CA ARG A 53 -5.99 9.13 12.67
C ARG A 53 -5.87 7.74 12.07
N VAL A 54 -4.68 7.46 11.55
CA VAL A 54 -4.30 6.17 10.98
C VAL A 54 -3.07 5.66 11.69
N THR A 55 -3.04 4.37 12.03
CA THR A 55 -1.79 3.66 12.28
C THR A 55 -1.32 3.03 10.97
N ALA A 56 -0.11 3.38 10.54
CA ALA A 56 0.57 2.78 9.40
C ALA A 56 1.74 1.94 9.90
N ARG A 57 1.80 0.69 9.46
CA ARG A 57 2.93 -0.21 9.73
C ARG A 57 3.95 -0.09 8.61
N LEU A 58 5.14 0.36 8.95
CA LEU A 58 6.25 0.54 8.03
C LEU A 58 7.17 -0.67 8.06
N LEU A 59 7.60 -1.09 6.88
CA LEU A 59 8.82 -1.86 6.67
C LEU A 59 9.93 -0.90 6.27
N LEU A 60 10.95 -0.79 7.13
CA LEU A 60 12.11 0.09 6.93
C LEU A 60 13.19 -0.64 6.10
N PRO A 61 14.12 0.11 5.48
CA PRO A 61 15.32 -0.48 4.91
C PRO A 61 16.06 -1.33 5.96
N GLY A 62 16.47 -2.54 5.57
CA GLY A 62 17.08 -3.50 6.50
C GLY A 62 16.09 -4.39 7.26
N GLY A 63 14.79 -4.28 7.00
CA GLY A 63 13.77 -5.22 7.48
C GLY A 63 13.20 -4.91 8.87
N ALA A 64 13.65 -3.84 9.51
CA ALA A 64 13.05 -3.37 10.76
C ALA A 64 11.61 -2.90 10.51
N ARG A 65 10.75 -3.05 11.52
CA ARG A 65 9.33 -2.66 11.44
C ARG A 65 9.00 -1.59 12.47
N GLN A 66 8.20 -0.62 12.07
CA GLN A 66 7.81 0.53 12.88
C GLN A 66 6.32 0.84 12.68
N ASP A 67 5.59 1.05 13.76
CA ASP A 67 4.25 1.61 13.71
C ASP A 67 4.35 3.15 13.78
N CYS A 68 3.66 3.83 12.86
CA CYS A 68 3.57 5.28 12.77
C CYS A 68 2.10 5.70 12.91
N VAL A 69 1.80 6.68 13.75
CA VAL A 69 0.45 7.24 13.89
C VAL A 69 0.42 8.63 13.28
N ALA A 70 -0.56 8.92 12.42
CA ALA A 70 -0.71 10.22 11.77
C ALA A 70 -2.17 10.58 11.45
N ALA A 71 -2.50 11.88 11.50
CA ALA A 71 -3.75 12.49 11.03
C ALA A 71 -3.54 13.51 9.90
N GLY A 72 -2.46 13.33 9.12
CA GLY A 72 -1.96 14.29 8.13
C GLY A 72 -0.57 14.85 8.48
N ALA A 73 -0.19 14.76 9.76
CA ALA A 73 1.18 14.90 10.25
C ALA A 73 1.48 13.73 11.20
N VAL A 74 2.76 13.40 11.37
CA VAL A 74 3.20 12.33 12.27
C VAL A 74 3.00 12.74 13.72
N GLU A 75 2.24 11.94 14.48
CA GLU A 75 2.00 12.13 15.91
C GLU A 75 2.98 11.30 16.75
N SER A 76 3.23 10.05 16.34
CA SER A 76 4.15 9.16 17.06
C SER A 76 4.72 8.07 16.17
N ARG A 77 5.85 7.49 16.60
CA ARG A 77 6.50 6.34 16.00
C ARG A 77 6.96 5.39 17.11
N ALA A 78 6.80 4.09 16.91
CA ALA A 78 7.26 3.06 17.84
C ALA A 78 7.69 1.80 17.09
N PRO A 79 8.59 0.96 17.65
CA PRO A 79 8.84 -0.37 17.11
C PRO A 79 7.53 -1.15 16.94
N ALA A 80 7.36 -1.80 15.79
CA ALA A 80 6.14 -2.55 15.52
C ALA A 80 6.10 -3.85 16.34
N GLY A 81 4.88 -4.28 16.68
CA GLY A 81 4.63 -5.58 17.31
C GLY A 81 4.76 -6.76 16.35
N MET A 82 4.14 -7.89 16.71
CA MET A 82 4.07 -9.06 15.83
C MET A 82 3.35 -8.73 14.52
N ALA A 83 3.73 -9.41 13.44
CA ALA A 83 3.08 -9.28 12.15
C ALA A 83 1.60 -9.66 12.23
N ARG A 84 0.75 -8.90 11.55
CA ARG A 84 -0.69 -9.18 11.46
C ARG A 84 -0.97 -10.11 10.27
N PRO A 85 -2.03 -10.93 10.31
CA PRO A 85 -2.45 -11.69 9.14
C PRO A 85 -2.71 -10.77 7.95
N GLY A 86 -2.10 -11.08 6.80
CA GLY A 86 -2.22 -10.29 5.57
C GLY A 86 -1.28 -9.07 5.46
N GLU A 87 -0.51 -8.76 6.51
CA GLU A 87 0.56 -7.76 6.45
C GLU A 87 1.57 -8.13 5.35
N GLY A 88 1.92 -7.16 4.50
CA GLY A 88 2.90 -7.35 3.44
C GLY A 88 2.40 -8.11 2.21
N LEU A 89 1.09 -8.38 2.06
CA LEU A 89 0.58 -8.86 0.77
C LEU A 89 0.65 -7.77 -0.31
N ARG A 90 0.60 -6.51 0.11
CA ARG A 90 0.88 -5.32 -0.71
C ARG A 90 1.51 -4.25 0.16
N ALA A 91 2.13 -3.27 -0.47
CA ALA A 91 2.73 -2.13 0.15
C ALA A 91 2.33 -0.83 -0.56
N PHE A 92 2.18 0.24 0.23
CA PHE A 92 2.10 1.61 -0.26
C PHE A 92 3.47 2.28 -0.17
N MET A 93 3.87 2.95 -1.25
CA MET A 93 5.17 3.57 -1.44
C MET A 93 5.03 4.96 -2.04
N LEU A 94 5.99 5.85 -1.77
CA LEU A 94 6.04 7.18 -2.41
C LEU A 94 6.65 7.16 -3.81
N GLU A 95 7.51 6.17 -4.08
CA GLU A 95 8.22 6.03 -5.35
C GLU A 95 7.70 4.81 -6.11
N ARG A 96 7.66 4.91 -7.43
CA ARG A 96 7.36 3.77 -8.29
C ARG A 96 8.58 2.85 -8.37
N ARG A 97 8.49 1.66 -7.78
CA ARG A 97 9.59 0.69 -7.76
C ARG A 97 9.49 -0.42 -8.80
N CYS A 98 8.29 -0.67 -9.32
CA CYS A 98 8.09 -1.69 -10.35
C CYS A 98 7.13 -1.25 -11.46
N VAL A 99 7.16 -1.97 -12.58
CA VAL A 99 6.37 -1.68 -13.77
C VAL A 99 4.88 -1.92 -13.55
N ASP A 100 4.55 -2.93 -12.76
CA ASP A 100 3.21 -3.37 -12.37
C ASP A 100 2.66 -2.62 -11.15
N ALA A 101 3.43 -1.70 -10.56
CA ALA A 101 2.94 -0.83 -9.50
C ALA A 101 1.73 -0.01 -9.98
N TRP A 102 0.68 0.00 -9.17
CA TRP A 102 -0.54 0.74 -9.42
C TRP A 102 -0.45 2.15 -8.81
N ARG A 103 -0.68 3.16 -9.64
CA ARG A 103 -0.66 4.56 -9.19
C ARG A 103 -1.91 4.86 -8.36
N VAL A 104 -1.71 5.48 -7.20
CA VAL A 104 -2.78 6.04 -6.35
C VAL A 104 -2.87 7.54 -6.64
N THR A 105 -4.03 8.00 -7.07
CA THR A 105 -4.30 9.42 -7.36
C THR A 105 -5.48 9.94 -6.55
N ASP A 106 -5.44 11.21 -6.15
CA ASP A 106 -6.62 11.88 -5.57
C ASP A 106 -7.67 12.24 -6.64
N PRO A 107 -8.87 12.72 -6.25
CA PRO A 107 -9.92 13.10 -7.20
C PRO A 107 -9.53 14.20 -8.20
N ASP A 108 -8.53 15.02 -7.87
CA ASP A 108 -7.99 16.06 -8.74
C ASP A 108 -6.91 15.51 -9.71
N GLY A 109 -6.62 14.21 -9.63
CA GLY A 109 -5.64 13.52 -10.48
C GLY A 109 -4.19 13.64 -9.99
N ARG A 110 -3.94 14.20 -8.81
CA ARG A 110 -2.59 14.30 -8.26
C ARG A 110 -2.13 12.95 -7.71
N GLU A 111 -0.89 12.60 -8.01
CA GLU A 111 -0.27 11.36 -7.51
C GLU A 111 -0.04 11.42 -6.01
N LEU A 112 -0.62 10.46 -5.28
CA LEU A 112 -0.45 10.28 -3.85
C LEU A 112 0.60 9.20 -3.54
N GLY A 113 0.85 8.27 -4.44
CA GLY A 113 1.85 7.22 -4.26
C GLY A 113 1.55 6.02 -5.15
N TRP A 114 2.09 4.88 -4.75
CA TRP A 114 2.06 3.64 -5.53
C TRP A 114 1.72 2.46 -4.64
N LEU A 115 0.92 1.54 -5.16
CA LEU A 115 0.66 0.24 -4.57
C LEU A 115 1.37 -0.84 -5.37
N ALA A 116 2.10 -1.71 -4.68
CA ALA A 116 2.85 -2.79 -5.29
C ALA A 116 3.02 -3.94 -4.29
N TYR A 117 3.58 -5.06 -4.71
CA TYR A 117 4.07 -6.07 -3.79
C TYR A 117 5.32 -5.54 -3.05
N PRO A 118 5.57 -5.89 -1.77
CA PRO A 118 6.75 -5.38 -1.06
C PRO A 118 8.09 -5.78 -1.69
N GLU A 119 8.11 -6.90 -2.42
CA GLU A 119 9.28 -7.37 -3.18
C GLU A 119 9.54 -6.55 -4.44
N CYS A 120 8.64 -5.61 -4.80
CA CYS A 120 8.96 -4.55 -5.73
C CYS A 120 9.95 -3.57 -5.07
N GLY A 121 11.22 -3.95 -5.06
CA GLY A 121 12.32 -3.19 -4.48
C GLY A 121 13.64 -3.92 -4.64
#